data_AF-A0A0E3S626-F1
#
_entry.id   AF-A0A0E3S626-F1
#
_cell.length_a   1.000
_cell.length_b   1.000
_cell.length_c   1.000
_cell.angle_alpha   90.00
_cell.angle_beta   90.00
_cell.angle_gamma   90.00
#
_symmetry.space_group_name_H-M   'P 1'
#
loop_
_entity.id
_entity.type
_entity.pdbx_description
1 polymer ?
#
loop_
_entity_poly.entity_id
_entity_poly.type
_entity_poly.pdbx_seq_one_letter_code
_entity_poly.pdbx_strand_id
1 'polypeptide(L)' 'MYNDPQKSHLSKKISIEDDVWIGTNATILPGVTIGKNSVIGAGAVVNKSIPPNSVVVGIPAKIIKTIDFFDRNEDNYH' A
#
# COMPACT_ATOMS: atom_id res chain seq x y z
N MET A 1 11.77 28.71 -16.89
CA MET A 1 11.34 27.66 -15.93
C MET A 1 9.83 27.52 -16.06
N TYR A 2 9.35 26.63 -16.93
CA TYR A 2 7.92 26.53 -17.28
C TYR A 2 7.22 25.58 -16.29
N ASN A 3 6.26 26.09 -15.53
CA ASN A 3 5.43 25.28 -14.64
C ASN A 3 4.31 24.67 -15.47
N ASP A 4 4.50 23.43 -15.94
CA ASP A 4 3.49 22.69 -16.70
C ASP A 4 2.36 22.23 -15.75
N PRO A 5 1.13 22.76 -15.85
CA PRO A 5 0.03 22.41 -14.97
C PRO A 5 -0.32 20.92 -15.00
N GLN A 6 0.00 20.19 -16.09
CA GLN A 6 -0.21 18.74 -16.15
C GLN A 6 0.80 17.95 -15.31
N LYS A 7 2.03 18.45 -15.10
CA LYS A 7 3.04 17.78 -14.26
C LYS A 7 2.63 17.66 -12.79
N SER A 8 1.75 18.54 -12.31
CA SER A 8 1.31 18.56 -10.91
C SER A 8 0.75 17.22 -10.42
N HIS A 9 0.13 16.45 -11.30
CA HIS A 9 -0.45 15.14 -10.96
C HIS A 9 0.59 14.02 -10.92
N LEU A 10 1.70 14.16 -11.63
CA LEU A 10 2.80 13.19 -11.68
C LEU A 10 3.76 13.32 -10.49
N SER A 11 3.79 14.47 -9.83
CA SER A 11 4.70 14.77 -8.71
C SER A 11 4.03 14.82 -7.35
N LYS A 12 2.82 14.25 -7.19
CA LYS A 12 2.15 14.21 -5.88
C LYS A 12 2.93 13.33 -4.91
N LYS A 13 3.16 13.84 -3.70
CA LYS A 13 3.86 13.15 -2.61
C LYS A 13 3.25 11.76 -2.37
N ILE A 14 4.10 10.75 -2.24
CA ILE A 14 3.75 9.42 -1.75
C ILE A 14 4.15 9.37 -0.27
N SER A 15 3.26 8.88 0.59
CA SER A 15 3.54 8.71 2.02
C SER A 15 3.48 7.23 2.38
N ILE A 16 4.52 6.72 3.02
CA ILE A 16 4.59 5.36 3.55
C ILE A 16 4.73 5.50 5.06
N GLU A 17 3.78 4.97 5.81
CA GLU A 17 3.79 4.99 7.27
C GLU A 17 4.66 3.85 7.84
N ASP A 18 4.75 3.77 9.17
CA ASP A 18 5.60 2.81 9.88
C ASP A 18 5.19 1.35 9.63
N ASP A 19 6.17 0.45 9.67
CA ASP A 19 5.98 -1.00 9.58
C ASP A 19 5.24 -1.49 8.32
N VAL A 20 5.33 -0.73 7.22
CA VAL A 20 4.81 -1.15 5.92
C VAL A 20 5.79 -2.11 5.25
N TRP A 21 5.28 -3.26 4.80
CA TRP A 21 6.03 -4.18 3.95
C TRP A 21 5.63 -4.03 2.48
N ILE A 22 6.61 -3.76 1.61
CA ILE A 22 6.41 -3.64 0.17
C ILE A 22 7.08 -4.81 -0.55
N GLY A 23 6.27 -5.63 -1.21
CA GLY A 23 6.72 -6.74 -2.02
C GLY A 23 7.45 -6.28 -3.28
N THR A 24 8.32 -7.16 -3.78
CA THR A 24 9.15 -6.90 -4.97
C THR A 24 8.30 -6.44 -6.16
N ASN A 25 8.80 -5.44 -6.89
CA ASN A 25 8.17 -4.91 -8.11
C ASN A 25 6.75 -4.33 -7.91
N ALA A 26 6.34 -3.99 -6.68
CA ALA A 26 5.13 -3.20 -6.48
C ALA A 26 5.32 -1.76 -6.98
N THR A 27 4.27 -1.20 -7.58
CA THR A 27 4.24 0.19 -8.07
C THR A 27 3.20 0.99 -7.28
N ILE A 28 3.63 2.10 -6.70
CA ILE A 28 2.76 3.03 -5.94
C ILE A 28 2.59 4.31 -6.74
N LEU A 29 1.34 4.66 -7.08
CA LEU A 29 1.06 5.84 -7.89
C LEU A 29 1.15 7.15 -7.07
N PRO A 30 1.40 8.30 -7.72
CA PRO A 30 1.50 9.60 -7.04
C PRO A 30 0.25 9.95 -6.20
N GLY A 31 0.47 10.51 -5.01
CA GLY A 31 -0.59 10.95 -4.11
C GLY A 31 -1.18 9.86 -3.22
N VAL A 32 -0.63 8.65 -3.25
CA VAL A 32 -1.05 7.53 -2.40
C VAL A 32 -0.38 7.61 -1.03
N THR A 33 -1.17 7.35 0.02
CA THR A 33 -0.66 7.05 1.36
C THR A 33 -0.84 5.56 1.64
N ILE A 34 0.21 4.90 2.12
CA ILE A 34 0.15 3.53 2.64
C ILE A 34 0.14 3.59 4.16
N GLY A 35 -0.98 3.19 4.76
CA GLY A 35 -1.16 3.19 6.21
C GLY A 35 -0.28 2.16 6.91
N LYS A 36 0.04 2.42 8.18
CA LYS A 36 0.96 1.62 9.01
C LYS A 36 0.58 0.13 9.06
N ASN A 37 1.57 -0.74 9.28
CA ASN A 37 1.40 -2.20 9.37
C ASN A 37 0.77 -2.85 8.11
N SER A 38 0.79 -2.17 6.97
CA SER A 38 0.19 -2.71 5.74
C SER A 38 1.20 -3.52 4.93
N VAL A 39 0.70 -4.53 4.21
CA VAL A 39 1.48 -5.38 3.32
C VAL A 39 1.03 -5.15 1.88
N ILE A 40 1.96 -4.75 1.02
CA ILE A 40 1.76 -4.61 -0.42
C ILE A 40 2.34 -5.85 -1.10
N GLY A 41 1.52 -6.64 -1.78
CA GLY A 41 1.97 -7.83 -2.50
C GLY A 41 2.92 -7.51 -3.65
N ALA A 42 3.76 -8.49 -4.02
CA ALA A 42 4.66 -8.36 -5.16
C ALA A 42 3.90 -8.07 -6.46
N GLY A 43 4.44 -7.19 -7.30
CA GLY A 43 3.83 -6.79 -8.58
C GLY A 43 2.53 -5.99 -8.48
N ALA A 44 2.07 -5.60 -7.28
CA ALA A 44 0.83 -4.85 -7.13
C ALA A 44 0.94 -3.42 -7.69
N VAL A 45 -0.15 -2.88 -8.27
CA VAL A 45 -0.23 -1.48 -8.72
C VAL A 45 -1.24 -0.74 -7.86
N VAL A 46 -0.74 0.06 -6.93
CA VAL A 46 -1.53 0.78 -5.92
C VAL A 46 -1.93 2.15 -6.47
N ASN A 47 -3.21 2.31 -6.78
CA ASN A 47 -3.78 3.53 -7.35
C ASN A 47 -4.68 4.33 -6.38
N LYS A 48 -4.83 3.87 -5.13
CA LYS A 48 -5.61 4.52 -4.07
C LYS A 48 -4.90 4.34 -2.73
N SER A 49 -5.08 5.28 -1.81
CA SER A 49 -4.54 5.17 -0.45
C SER A 49 -5.06 3.93 0.26
N ILE A 50 -4.17 3.29 1.01
CA ILE A 50 -4.41 2.04 1.72
C ILE A 50 -4.55 2.35 3.22
N PRO A 51 -5.63 1.92 3.87
CA PRO A 51 -5.79 2.12 5.31
C PRO A 51 -4.78 1.27 6.10
N PRO A 52 -4.47 1.65 7.35
CA PRO A 52 -3.61 0.84 8.22
C PRO A 52 -4.05 -0.63 8.35
N ASN A 53 -3.10 -1.49 8.71
CA ASN A 53 -3.32 -2.92 8.96
C ASN A 53 -3.96 -3.64 7.76
N SER A 54 -3.58 -3.32 6.51
CA SER A 54 -4.21 -3.91 5.32
C SER A 54 -3.23 -4.75 4.50
N VAL A 55 -3.71 -5.87 3.96
CA VAL A 55 -2.98 -6.66 2.95
C VAL A 55 -3.60 -6.41 1.59
N VAL A 56 -2.81 -5.93 0.63
CA VAL A 56 -3.28 -5.60 -0.73
C VAL A 56 -2.48 -6.30 -1.82
N VAL A 57 -3.14 -6.71 -2.90
CA VAL A 57 -2.50 -7.41 -4.04
C VAL A 57 -3.15 -7.03 -5.37
N GLY A 58 -2.44 -7.30 -6.48
CA GLY A 58 -2.99 -7.25 -7.84
C GLY A 58 -2.90 -5.90 -8.55
N ILE A 59 -3.48 -5.85 -9.76
CA ILE A 59 -3.49 -4.70 -10.68
C ILE A 59 -4.93 -4.50 -11.20
N PRO A 60 -5.68 -3.49 -10.74
CA PRO A 60 -5.34 -2.56 -9.67
C PRO A 60 -5.34 -3.24 -8.29
N ALA A 61 -4.52 -2.75 -7.36
CA ALA A 61 -4.41 -3.32 -6.03
C ALA A 61 -5.76 -3.32 -5.29
N LYS A 62 -6.09 -4.45 -4.65
CA LYS A 62 -7.30 -4.65 -3.83
C LYS A 62 -6.91 -5.14 -2.44
N ILE A 63 -7.62 -4.67 -1.42
CA ILE A 63 -7.51 -5.19 -0.06
C ILE A 63 -8.11 -6.60 -0.06
N ILE A 64 -7.33 -7.58 0.38
CA ILE A 64 -7.75 -8.99 0.51
C ILE A 64 -7.89 -9.42 1.97
N LYS A 65 -7.26 -8.69 2.89
CA LYS A 65 -7.34 -8.94 4.32
C LYS A 65 -7.09 -7.65 5.09
N THR A 66 -7.81 -7.48 6.20
CA THR A 66 -7.47 -6.52 7.26
C THR A 66 -6.87 -7.33 8.41
N ILE A 67 -5.75 -6.85 8.95
CA ILE A 67 -5.02 -7.49 10.04
C ILE A 67 -5.65 -6.99 11.34
N ASP A 68 -6.44 -7.85 11.97
CA ASP A 68 -6.92 -7.63 13.32
C ASP A 68 -5.94 -8.29 14.31
N PHE A 69 -5.53 -7.56 15.34
CA PHE A 69 -4.56 -8.05 16.34
C PHE A 69 -5.09 -9.23 17.18
N PHE A 70 -6.38 -9.52 17.10
CA PHE A 70 -7.01 -10.68 17.71
C PHE A 70 -6.92 -11.96 16.84
N ASP A 71 -6.47 -11.84 15.58
CA ASP A 71 -6.33 -12.98 14.66
C ASP A 71 -5.00 -13.74 14.84
N ARG A 72 -4.33 -13.57 16.00
CA ARG A 72 -3.23 -14.45 16.41
C ARG A 72 -3.82 -15.82 16.76
N ASN A 73 -4.09 -16.63 15.74
CA ASN A 73 -4.38 -18.05 15.92
C ASN A 73 -3.08 -18.75 16.36
N GLU A 74 -2.80 -18.74 17.67
CA GLU A 74 -1.75 -19.54 18.31
C GLU A 74 -2.01 -21.06 18.18
N ASP A 75 -3.21 -21.44 17.70
CA ASP A 75 -3.68 -22.83 17.59
C ASP A 75 -3.13 -23.62 16.39
N ASN A 76 -2.36 -23.01 15.49
CA ASN A 76 -1.79 -23.70 14.32
C ASN A 76 -0.35 -24.21 14.53
N TYR A 77 0.15 -24.19 15.77
CA TYR A 77 1.45 -24.75 16.18
C TYR A 77 1.30 -26.00 17.06
N HIS A 78 0.36 -26.89 16.70
CA HIS A 78 0.20 -28.22 17.28
C HIS A 78 0.35 -29.30 16.22
#